data_AF-A0A966FTR4-F1
#
_entry.id   AF-A0A966FTR4-F1
#
_cell.length_a   1.000
_cell.length_b   1.000
_cell.length_c   1.000
_cell.angle_alpha   90.00
_cell.angle_beta   90.00
_cell.angle_gamma   90.00
#
_symmetry.space_group_name_H-M   'P 1'
#
loop_
_entity.id
_entity.type
_entity.pdbx_description
1 polymer ?
#
loop_
_entity_poly.entity_id
_entity_poly.type
_entity_poly.pdbx_seq_one_letter_code
_entity_poly.pdbx_strand_id
1 'polypeptide(L)'
;MAIVMGSFAIGGGTLATPAHAQEQQSQEDRLDSRAADVVALIKGEGDAADVFSDGFLAQVSAEQFAKVSQQLTAQLGPIVGVESVEPTGSDSAKITLRFENALAGGPMTLQSTAPYKITGLLLNDIKPVASGPESISADMADLPGSKAAWFGPLDGEPIFAYGDMAQPFAIGSTFKLYVLAALARAVDEGRLAWDDVVSLDAKSFPSGVLQTWPDGAPVTLQTAATLMISISDNTATDLVMRTVGREAIEAELRATGHANLAKTLPFLTTRELFVIKSGDRGAEYAAADEAQRRAMLATLDLEDIDEARFMETFTSGTPVLIEDIEWFASMADQRALMRELAALPGDTARQIMAVNTGLDDSDTAAWDYVGFKGGSEEGVLNMSWLLRDDAGRWYMLAISQNDPAAPVGTTGLLLLAKRILSLAD
;
A
#
# COMPACT_ATOMS: atom_id res chain seq x y z
N MET A 1 -1.64 -74.31 -28.45
CA MET A 1 -0.39 -73.55 -28.63
C MET A 1 -0.80 -72.13 -28.99
N ALA A 2 -0.71 -71.09 -28.16
CA ALA A 2 -0.10 -70.89 -26.86
C ALA A 2 -1.04 -70.03 -25.98
N ILE A 3 -0.93 -70.22 -24.67
CA ILE A 3 -1.61 -69.50 -23.58
C ILE A 3 -0.87 -68.18 -23.33
N VAL A 4 -1.59 -67.07 -23.16
CA VAL A 4 -1.14 -65.95 -22.33
C VAL A 4 -2.34 -65.41 -21.55
N MET A 5 -2.28 -65.56 -20.22
CA MET A 5 -3.15 -64.91 -19.25
C MET A 5 -2.73 -63.44 -19.08
N GLY A 6 -3.71 -62.54 -18.94
CA GLY A 6 -3.50 -61.15 -18.53
C GLY A 6 -4.53 -60.77 -17.48
N SER A 7 -4.06 -60.59 -16.24
CA SER A 7 -4.82 -60.39 -15.02
C SER A 7 -5.59 -59.06 -14.99
N PHE A 8 -6.82 -59.10 -14.45
CA PHE A 8 -7.54 -57.93 -13.98
C PHE A 8 -6.80 -57.32 -12.77
N ALA A 9 -6.27 -56.11 -12.92
CA ALA A 9 -5.84 -55.27 -11.81
C ALA A 9 -7.07 -54.51 -11.29
N ILE A 10 -7.63 -54.98 -10.18
CA ILE A 10 -8.55 -54.21 -9.35
C ILE A 10 -7.71 -53.09 -8.72
N GLY A 11 -8.02 -51.84 -9.05
CA GLY A 11 -7.42 -50.67 -8.42
C GLY A 11 -7.65 -50.73 -6.91
N GLY A 12 -6.56 -50.92 -6.16
CA GLY A 12 -6.57 -50.87 -4.71
C GLY A 12 -6.83 -49.45 -4.24
N GLY A 13 -8.07 -49.16 -3.88
CA GLY A 13 -8.34 -48.09 -2.93
C GLY A 13 -7.67 -48.48 -1.61
N THR A 14 -6.68 -47.70 -1.18
CA THR A 14 -6.08 -47.81 0.14
C THR A 14 -7.16 -47.55 1.19
N LEU A 15 -7.76 -48.62 1.72
CA LEU A 15 -8.55 -48.55 2.94
C LEU A 15 -7.59 -48.17 4.07
N ALA A 16 -7.68 -46.94 4.57
CA ALA A 16 -6.94 -46.51 5.76
C ALA A 16 -7.25 -47.48 6.91
N THR A 17 -6.20 -47.99 7.57
CA THR A 17 -6.35 -48.90 8.71
C THR A 17 -6.83 -48.12 9.94
N PRO A 18 -7.58 -48.75 10.87
CA PRO A 18 -8.09 -48.07 12.07
C PRO A 18 -7.01 -47.36 12.90
N ALA A 19 -5.79 -47.91 12.93
CA ALA A 19 -4.64 -47.33 13.63
C ALA A 19 -4.14 -46.03 12.98
N HIS A 20 -4.05 -45.97 11.64
CA HIS A 20 -3.67 -44.73 10.95
C HIS A 20 -4.75 -43.66 11.03
N ALA A 21 -6.03 -44.04 10.98
CA ALA A 21 -7.13 -43.09 11.21
C ALA A 21 -7.08 -42.48 12.62
N GLN A 22 -6.72 -43.28 13.62
CA GLN A 22 -6.64 -42.85 15.02
C GLN A 22 -5.40 -41.99 15.32
N GLU A 23 -4.26 -42.29 14.68
CA GLU A 23 -3.05 -41.44 14.75
C GLU A 23 -3.28 -40.09 14.06
N GLN A 24 -3.90 -40.08 12.88
CA GLN A 24 -4.20 -38.88 12.11
C GLN A 24 -5.21 -37.99 12.84
N GLN A 25 -6.26 -38.58 13.42
CA GLN A 25 -7.23 -37.84 14.25
C GLN A 25 -6.56 -37.25 15.50
N SER A 26 -5.69 -38.00 16.17
CA SER A 26 -4.95 -37.48 17.34
C SER A 26 -3.98 -36.35 16.97
N GLN A 27 -3.46 -36.34 15.75
CA GLN A 27 -2.59 -35.30 15.24
C GLN A 27 -3.38 -34.02 14.94
N GLU A 28 -4.51 -34.14 14.23
CA GLU A 28 -5.45 -33.04 13.98
C GLU A 28 -5.91 -32.40 15.30
N ASP A 29 -6.35 -33.21 16.27
CA ASP A 29 -6.77 -32.73 17.59
C ASP A 29 -5.67 -31.90 18.30
N ARG A 30 -4.40 -32.29 18.16
CA ARG A 30 -3.25 -31.58 18.76
C ARG A 30 -2.95 -30.25 18.09
N LEU A 31 -2.97 -30.22 16.76
CA LEU A 31 -2.75 -29.00 15.97
C LEU A 31 -3.90 -28.01 16.18
N ASP A 32 -5.14 -28.49 16.17
CA ASP A 32 -6.34 -27.69 16.41
C ASP A 32 -6.36 -27.10 17.81
N SER A 33 -6.01 -27.91 18.83
CA SER A 33 -5.89 -27.43 20.21
C SER A 33 -4.88 -26.29 20.32
N ARG A 34 -3.71 -26.41 19.70
CA ARG A 34 -2.67 -25.36 19.77
C ARG A 34 -3.05 -24.12 18.97
N ALA A 35 -3.76 -24.27 17.85
CA ALA A 35 -4.33 -23.13 17.14
C ALA A 35 -5.36 -22.37 18.00
N ALA A 36 -6.21 -23.10 18.74
CA ALA A 36 -7.17 -22.49 19.66
C ALA A 36 -6.48 -21.75 20.82
N ASP A 37 -5.36 -22.27 21.34
CA ASP A 37 -4.57 -21.58 22.36
C ASP A 37 -3.97 -20.26 21.84
N VAL A 38 -3.53 -20.23 20.57
CA VAL A 38 -3.07 -18.98 19.94
C VAL A 38 -4.19 -17.95 19.90
N VAL A 39 -5.42 -18.36 19.59
CA VAL A 39 -6.60 -17.47 19.63
C VAL A 39 -6.83 -16.94 21.05
N ALA A 40 -6.77 -17.79 22.06
CA ALA A 40 -6.94 -17.39 23.46
C ALA A 40 -5.88 -16.35 23.86
N LEU A 41 -4.60 -16.59 23.54
CA LEU A 41 -3.53 -15.64 23.82
C LEU A 41 -3.71 -14.30 23.12
N ILE A 42 -4.20 -14.29 21.87
CA ILE A 42 -4.50 -13.03 21.15
C ILE A 42 -5.64 -12.25 21.83
N LYS A 43 -6.62 -12.94 22.41
CA LYS A 43 -7.68 -12.34 23.25
C LYS A 43 -7.17 -11.86 24.62
N GLY A 44 -5.90 -12.10 24.95
CA GLY A 44 -5.33 -11.81 26.26
C GLY A 44 -5.71 -12.84 27.33
N GLU A 45 -6.11 -14.04 26.92
CA GLU A 45 -6.50 -15.15 27.78
C GLU A 45 -5.39 -16.22 27.83
N GLY A 46 -5.11 -16.78 29.01
CA GLY A 46 -4.09 -17.82 29.18
C GLY A 46 -2.67 -17.32 29.46
N ASP A 47 -1.71 -18.24 29.52
CA ASP A 47 -0.28 -17.95 29.74
C ASP A 47 0.55 -18.38 28.53
N ALA A 48 1.32 -17.45 27.97
CA ALA A 48 2.23 -17.71 26.86
C ALA A 48 3.24 -18.83 27.18
N ALA A 49 3.63 -18.99 28.45
CA ALA A 49 4.52 -20.06 28.90
C ALA A 49 3.90 -21.46 28.77
N ASP A 50 2.57 -21.59 28.77
CA ASP A 50 1.88 -22.88 28.61
C ASP A 50 1.75 -23.29 27.13
N VAL A 51 1.74 -22.30 26.24
CA VAL A 51 1.50 -22.49 24.80
C VAL A 51 2.81 -22.54 24.00
N PHE A 52 3.76 -21.65 24.30
CA PHE A 52 5.02 -21.52 23.56
C PHE A 52 6.19 -22.21 24.27
N SER A 53 7.07 -22.81 23.49
CA SER A 53 8.32 -23.39 23.98
C SER A 53 9.30 -22.32 24.47
N ASP A 54 10.21 -22.69 25.38
CA ASP A 54 11.26 -21.78 25.88
C ASP A 54 12.11 -21.19 24.74
N GLY A 55 12.37 -21.99 23.69
CA GLY A 55 13.13 -21.54 22.51
C GLY A 55 12.38 -20.51 21.66
N PHE A 56 11.05 -20.57 21.63
CA PHE A 56 10.22 -19.52 21.02
C PHE A 56 10.24 -18.27 21.90
N LEU A 57 10.02 -18.42 23.21
CA LEU A 57 9.94 -17.29 24.15
C LEU A 57 11.27 -16.55 24.32
N ALA A 58 12.40 -17.20 24.04
CA ALA A 58 13.71 -16.56 23.97
C ALA A 58 13.85 -15.59 22.78
N GLN A 59 13.08 -15.79 21.70
CA GLN A 59 13.08 -14.95 20.50
C GLN A 59 11.94 -13.93 20.52
N VAL A 60 10.77 -14.35 21.01
CA VAL A 60 9.57 -13.52 21.13
C VAL A 60 9.03 -13.69 22.54
N SER A 61 9.33 -12.76 23.43
CA SER A 61 8.85 -12.81 24.82
C SER A 61 7.32 -12.74 24.89
N ALA A 62 6.74 -13.18 26.02
CA ALA A 62 5.29 -13.07 26.24
C ALA A 62 4.78 -11.63 26.07
N GLU A 63 5.55 -10.64 26.55
CA GLU A 63 5.24 -9.22 26.40
C GLU A 63 5.30 -8.75 24.94
N GLN A 64 6.29 -9.24 24.17
CA GLN A 64 6.38 -8.96 22.74
C GLN A 64 5.21 -9.59 21.98
N PHE A 65 4.85 -10.84 22.30
CA PHE A 65 3.70 -11.50 21.69
C PHE A 65 2.39 -10.78 22.00
N ALA A 66 2.19 -10.31 23.23
CA ALA A 66 1.02 -9.53 23.61
C ALA A 66 0.95 -8.20 22.82
N LYS A 67 2.08 -7.51 22.63
CA LYS A 67 2.15 -6.30 21.80
C LYS A 67 1.80 -6.58 20.34
N VAL A 68 2.34 -7.66 19.76
CA VAL A 68 2.01 -8.10 18.39
C VAL A 68 0.51 -8.44 18.27
N SER A 69 -0.06 -9.11 19.27
CA SER A 69 -1.48 -9.44 19.31
C SER A 69 -2.38 -8.20 19.36
N GLN A 70 -2.00 -7.19 20.15
CA GLN A 70 -2.67 -5.90 20.17
C GLN A 70 -2.57 -5.18 18.82
N GLN A 71 -1.39 -5.21 18.18
CA GLN A 71 -1.20 -4.63 16.85
C GLN A 71 -2.03 -5.33 15.78
N LEU A 72 -2.08 -6.67 15.77
CA LEU A 72 -2.94 -7.43 14.86
C LEU A 72 -4.41 -7.10 15.10
N THR A 73 -4.86 -7.05 16.35
CA THR A 73 -6.24 -6.72 16.69
C THR A 73 -6.62 -5.30 16.24
N ALA A 74 -5.71 -4.33 16.42
CA ALA A 74 -5.92 -2.96 15.96
C ALA A 74 -5.96 -2.84 14.42
N GLN A 75 -5.23 -3.71 13.71
CA GLN A 75 -5.15 -3.67 12.24
C GLN A 75 -6.25 -4.49 11.55
N LEU A 76 -6.63 -5.64 12.11
CA LEU A 76 -7.47 -6.65 11.47
C LEU A 76 -8.87 -6.74 12.12
N GLY A 77 -9.12 -5.97 13.17
CA GLY A 77 -10.30 -6.11 14.05
C GLY A 77 -10.09 -7.19 15.13
N PRO A 78 -11.06 -7.37 16.04
CA PRO A 78 -11.09 -8.48 16.99
C PRO A 78 -10.89 -9.86 16.35
N ILE A 79 -10.17 -10.75 17.05
CA ILE A 79 -10.05 -12.15 16.60
C ILE A 79 -11.34 -12.92 16.88
N VAL A 80 -11.89 -13.55 15.84
CA VAL A 80 -13.08 -14.38 15.89
C VAL A 80 -12.70 -15.79 16.34
N GLY A 81 -11.72 -16.41 15.67
CA GLY A 81 -11.33 -17.79 15.95
C GLY A 81 -10.33 -18.38 14.95
N VAL A 82 -10.20 -19.70 14.96
CA VAL A 82 -9.44 -20.46 13.96
C VAL A 82 -10.34 -20.66 12.74
N GLU A 83 -9.83 -20.31 11.55
CA GLU A 83 -10.50 -20.56 10.28
C GLU A 83 -10.16 -21.94 9.73
N SER A 84 -8.87 -22.24 9.63
CA SER A 84 -8.38 -23.52 9.12
C SER A 84 -7.07 -23.91 9.78
N VAL A 85 -6.86 -25.22 9.88
CA VAL A 85 -5.59 -25.84 10.25
C VAL A 85 -5.32 -26.91 9.19
N GLU A 86 -4.28 -26.70 8.40
CA GLU A 86 -3.92 -27.57 7.28
C GLU A 86 -2.59 -28.25 7.62
N PRO A 87 -2.59 -29.54 8.04
CA PRO A 87 -1.37 -30.25 8.39
C PRO A 87 -0.38 -30.29 7.21
N THR A 88 0.87 -29.91 7.48
CA THR A 88 1.99 -29.95 6.53
C THR A 88 3.04 -31.00 6.89
N GLY A 89 2.92 -31.59 8.08
CA GLY A 89 3.79 -32.62 8.64
C GLY A 89 3.24 -33.13 9.98
N SER A 90 3.95 -34.06 10.63
CA SER A 90 3.49 -34.69 11.88
C SER A 90 3.24 -33.69 13.01
N ASP A 91 4.05 -32.63 13.09
CA ASP A 91 4.02 -31.61 14.14
C ASP A 91 3.94 -30.20 13.55
N SER A 92 3.47 -30.06 12.31
CA SER A 92 3.40 -28.76 11.63
C SER A 92 2.12 -28.60 10.81
N ALA A 93 1.64 -27.36 10.73
CA ALA A 93 0.49 -26.98 9.92
C ALA A 93 0.67 -25.59 9.33
N LYS A 94 -0.06 -25.29 8.25
CA LYS A 94 -0.45 -23.92 7.92
C LYS A 94 -1.73 -23.64 8.71
N ILE A 95 -1.71 -22.62 9.57
CA ILE A 95 -2.92 -22.17 10.25
C ILE A 95 -3.44 -20.90 9.59
N THR A 96 -4.76 -20.71 9.66
CA THR A 96 -5.43 -19.48 9.27
C THR A 96 -6.32 -19.04 10.43
N LEU A 97 -6.13 -17.82 10.92
CA LEU A 97 -6.93 -17.22 11.97
C LEU A 97 -7.92 -16.23 11.36
N ARG A 98 -9.17 -16.29 11.80
CA ARG A 98 -10.25 -15.37 11.41
C ARG A 98 -10.27 -14.18 12.36
N PHE A 99 -9.99 -13.00 11.83
CA PHE A 99 -10.33 -11.73 12.45
C PHE A 99 -11.60 -11.17 11.79
N GLU A 100 -12.20 -10.13 12.38
CA GLU A 100 -13.41 -9.51 11.83
C GLU A 100 -13.22 -9.02 10.39
N ASN A 101 -12.07 -8.39 10.09
CA ASN A 101 -11.83 -7.75 8.79
C ASN A 101 -10.83 -8.49 7.89
N ALA A 102 -10.12 -9.48 8.42
CA ALA A 102 -9.12 -10.24 7.67
C ALA A 102 -8.97 -11.70 8.15
N LEU A 103 -8.42 -12.52 7.28
CA LEU A 103 -7.74 -13.76 7.60
C LEU A 103 -6.25 -13.48 7.81
N ALA A 104 -5.66 -14.05 8.84
CA ALA A 104 -4.22 -14.04 9.06
C ALA A 104 -3.71 -15.47 9.11
N GLY A 105 -2.93 -15.87 8.10
CA GLY A 105 -2.40 -17.21 7.98
C GLY A 105 -0.88 -17.30 7.98
N GLY A 106 -0.37 -18.50 8.18
CA GLY A 106 1.04 -18.84 8.06
C GLY A 106 1.43 -20.11 8.83
N PRO A 107 2.73 -20.43 8.90
CA PRO A 107 3.18 -21.70 9.47
C PRO A 107 3.12 -21.72 11.01
N MET A 108 2.72 -22.87 11.55
CA MET A 108 2.79 -23.24 12.96
C MET A 108 3.50 -24.59 13.10
N THR A 109 4.46 -24.67 14.03
CA THR A 109 5.23 -25.88 14.33
C THR A 109 5.21 -26.17 15.82
N LEU A 110 5.04 -27.44 16.19
CA LEU A 110 4.98 -27.93 17.56
C LEU A 110 6.24 -28.72 17.94
N GLN A 111 6.45 -28.94 19.24
CA GLN A 111 7.35 -29.97 19.74
C GLN A 111 6.78 -31.36 19.41
N SER A 112 7.64 -32.33 19.07
CA SER A 112 7.21 -33.71 18.76
C SER A 112 6.83 -34.57 19.99
N THR A 113 6.94 -34.02 21.19
CA THR A 113 6.59 -34.69 22.45
C THR A 113 5.71 -33.81 23.30
N ALA A 114 4.86 -34.41 24.13
CA ALA A 114 4.07 -33.69 25.13
C ALA A 114 4.97 -32.75 25.97
N PRO A 115 4.54 -31.50 26.22
CA PRO A 115 3.18 -30.99 26.03
C PRO A 115 2.88 -30.41 24.63
N TYR A 116 3.70 -30.67 23.61
CA TYR A 116 3.48 -30.21 22.22
C TYR A 116 3.40 -28.67 22.13
N LYS A 117 4.30 -27.96 22.83
CA LYS A 117 4.32 -26.50 22.78
C LYS A 117 4.71 -26.01 21.39
N ILE A 118 4.24 -24.82 21.03
CA ILE A 118 4.58 -24.18 19.77
C ILE A 118 6.06 -23.76 19.79
N THR A 119 6.81 -24.23 18.78
CA THR A 119 8.22 -23.90 18.55
C THR A 119 8.39 -22.83 17.48
N GLY A 120 7.41 -22.67 16.60
CA GLY A 120 7.37 -21.61 15.59
C GLY A 120 5.94 -21.22 15.26
N LEU A 121 5.71 -19.92 15.11
CA LEU A 121 4.45 -19.33 14.67
C LEU A 121 4.79 -18.06 13.87
N LEU A 122 4.29 -17.97 12.65
CA LEU A 122 4.41 -16.79 11.82
C LEU A 122 3.08 -16.54 11.12
N LEU A 123 2.49 -15.36 11.33
CA LEU A 123 1.28 -14.91 10.63
C LEU A 123 1.71 -13.84 9.63
N ASN A 124 1.82 -14.20 8.36
CA ASN A 124 2.35 -13.34 7.29
C ASN A 124 1.48 -13.32 6.03
N ASP A 125 0.46 -14.18 5.94
CA ASP A 125 -0.51 -14.24 4.85
C ASP A 125 -1.79 -13.53 5.32
N ILE A 126 -1.85 -12.20 5.18
CA ILE A 126 -3.02 -11.40 5.58
C ILE A 126 -3.92 -11.17 4.36
N LYS A 127 -5.15 -11.66 4.42
CA LYS A 127 -6.15 -11.53 3.36
C LYS A 127 -7.42 -10.87 3.89
N PRO A 128 -7.99 -9.87 3.22
CA PRO A 128 -9.28 -9.30 3.65
C PRO A 128 -10.40 -10.36 3.66
N VAL A 129 -11.37 -10.18 4.54
CA VAL A 129 -12.64 -10.93 4.45
C VAL A 129 -13.61 -10.12 3.60
N ALA A 130 -14.29 -10.77 2.66
CA ALA A 130 -15.36 -10.15 1.90
C ALA A 130 -16.43 -9.63 2.88
N SER A 131 -16.67 -8.33 2.84
CA SER A 131 -17.61 -7.63 3.70
C SER A 131 -18.45 -6.70 2.86
N GLY A 132 -19.75 -6.60 3.15
CA GLY A 132 -20.64 -5.68 2.44
C GLY A 132 -20.22 -4.21 2.60
N PRO A 133 -20.70 -3.32 1.71
CA PRO A 133 -20.36 -1.90 1.72
C PRO A 133 -20.70 -1.20 3.05
N GLU A 134 -21.71 -1.68 3.79
CA GLU A 134 -22.07 -1.13 5.10
C GLU A 134 -20.98 -1.37 6.16
N SER A 135 -20.37 -2.56 6.18
CA SER A 135 -19.29 -2.89 7.11
C SER A 135 -18.03 -2.08 6.80
N ILE A 136 -17.67 -1.96 5.51
CA ILE A 136 -16.55 -1.12 5.07
C ILE A 136 -16.78 0.34 5.47
N SER A 137 -18.02 0.84 5.32
CA SER A 137 -18.37 2.22 5.71
C SER A 137 -18.27 2.44 7.23
N ALA A 138 -18.59 1.43 8.04
CA ALA A 138 -18.43 1.49 9.49
C ALA A 138 -16.94 1.55 9.87
N ASP A 139 -16.10 0.68 9.30
CA ASP A 139 -14.66 0.70 9.56
C ASP A 139 -14.00 2.00 9.08
N MET A 140 -14.43 2.54 7.93
CA MET A 140 -14.01 3.86 7.46
C MET A 140 -14.43 4.97 8.43
N ALA A 141 -15.56 4.84 9.12
CA ALA A 141 -16.01 5.82 10.12
C ALA A 141 -15.15 5.81 11.38
N ASP A 142 -14.61 4.65 11.76
CA ASP A 142 -13.78 4.46 12.94
C ASP A 142 -12.32 4.91 12.75
N LEU A 143 -11.88 5.11 11.50
CA LEU A 143 -10.56 5.70 11.23
C LEU A 143 -10.46 7.13 11.80
N PRO A 144 -9.35 7.50 12.46
CA PRO A 144 -9.14 8.86 12.91
C PRO A 144 -8.86 9.80 11.75
N GLY A 145 -8.98 11.11 12.02
CA GLY A 145 -8.76 12.16 11.04
C GLY A 145 -9.86 12.24 9.98
N SER A 146 -9.53 12.92 8.88
CA SER A 146 -10.34 12.98 7.67
C SER A 146 -10.08 11.77 6.79
N LYS A 147 -11.13 11.26 6.14
CA LYS A 147 -11.04 10.08 5.29
C LYS A 147 -12.08 10.09 4.18
N ALA A 148 -11.69 9.56 3.03
CA ALA A 148 -12.59 9.34 1.91
C ALA A 148 -12.14 8.12 1.11
N ALA A 149 -13.07 7.51 0.39
CA ALA A 149 -12.78 6.46 -0.57
C ALA A 149 -13.76 6.54 -1.74
N TRP A 150 -13.30 6.16 -2.93
CA TRP A 150 -14.11 6.05 -4.12
C TRP A 150 -13.65 4.86 -4.97
N PHE A 151 -14.61 4.05 -5.42
CA PHE A 151 -14.36 2.93 -6.30
C PHE A 151 -15.47 2.79 -7.33
N GLY A 152 -15.11 2.64 -8.60
CA GLY A 152 -16.06 2.43 -9.69
C GLY A 152 -15.50 2.72 -11.08
N PRO A 153 -16.34 2.57 -12.13
CA PRO A 153 -15.97 2.94 -13.50
C PRO A 153 -15.71 4.44 -13.63
N LEU A 154 -14.66 4.84 -14.34
CA LEU A 154 -14.27 6.25 -14.48
C LEU A 154 -15.41 7.15 -14.99
N ASP A 155 -16.25 6.61 -15.87
CA ASP A 155 -17.37 7.30 -16.52
C ASP A 155 -18.74 6.79 -16.04
N GLY A 156 -18.84 6.42 -14.77
CA GLY A 156 -20.12 6.00 -14.17
C GLY A 156 -20.26 6.33 -12.68
N GLU A 157 -21.31 5.78 -12.10
CA GLU A 157 -21.57 5.85 -10.67
C GLU A 157 -20.59 4.97 -9.88
N PRO A 158 -20.21 5.36 -8.65
CA PRO A 158 -19.39 4.53 -7.80
C PRO A 158 -20.09 3.21 -7.46
N ILE A 159 -19.30 2.13 -7.44
CA ILE A 159 -19.64 0.88 -6.75
C ILE A 159 -19.57 1.13 -5.23
N PHE A 160 -18.58 1.91 -4.79
CA PHE A 160 -18.42 2.31 -3.40
C PHE A 160 -17.95 3.76 -3.29
N ALA A 161 -18.51 4.50 -2.35
CA ALA A 161 -18.08 5.85 -2.01
C ALA A 161 -18.26 6.10 -0.51
N TYR A 162 -17.29 6.76 0.11
CA TYR A 162 -17.33 7.18 1.49
C TYR A 162 -16.71 8.59 1.62
N GLY A 163 -17.36 9.47 2.38
CA GLY A 163 -16.89 10.84 2.62
C GLY A 163 -17.30 11.83 1.51
N ASP A 164 -16.78 13.05 1.58
CA ASP A 164 -17.02 14.10 0.58
C ASP A 164 -16.05 13.96 -0.60
N MET A 165 -16.59 13.72 -1.81
CA MET A 165 -15.81 13.52 -3.02
C MET A 165 -15.13 14.78 -3.55
N ALA A 166 -15.59 15.96 -3.10
CA ALA A 166 -15.02 17.26 -3.45
C ALA A 166 -14.04 17.78 -2.39
N GLN A 167 -13.96 17.15 -1.22
CA GLN A 167 -13.00 17.52 -0.19
C GLN A 167 -11.57 17.21 -0.66
N PRO A 168 -10.65 18.19 -0.68
CA PRO A 168 -9.26 17.95 -1.00
C PRO A 168 -8.52 17.29 0.17
N PHE A 169 -7.77 16.23 -0.14
CA PHE A 169 -6.86 15.56 0.79
C PHE A 169 -5.42 15.87 0.41
N ALA A 170 -4.53 15.96 1.41
CA ALA A 170 -3.11 15.79 1.16
C ALA A 170 -2.89 14.36 0.62
N ILE A 171 -2.17 14.25 -0.50
CA ILE A 171 -2.01 12.98 -1.20
C ILE A 171 -0.57 12.46 -1.18
N GLY A 172 0.37 13.19 -0.57
CA GLY A 172 1.78 12.84 -0.58
C GLY A 172 2.26 12.49 -1.98
N SER A 173 3.14 11.49 -2.09
CA SER A 173 3.72 11.04 -3.37
C SER A 173 2.74 10.53 -4.46
N THR A 174 1.43 10.47 -4.23
CA THR A 174 0.48 10.23 -5.33
C THR A 174 0.47 11.38 -6.33
N PHE A 175 0.90 12.60 -5.93
CA PHE A 175 1.06 13.75 -6.84
C PHE A 175 1.92 13.43 -8.08
N LYS A 176 2.83 12.47 -7.96
CA LYS A 176 3.73 12.02 -9.03
C LYS A 176 2.99 11.48 -10.25
N LEU A 177 1.71 11.12 -10.11
CA LEU A 177 0.85 10.80 -11.24
C LEU A 177 0.55 12.02 -12.14
N TYR A 178 0.44 13.24 -11.57
CA TYR A 178 0.34 14.47 -12.38
C TYR A 178 1.66 14.73 -13.14
N VAL A 179 2.80 14.48 -12.49
CA VAL A 179 4.12 14.59 -13.14
C VAL A 179 4.25 13.58 -14.27
N LEU A 180 3.80 12.33 -14.07
CA LEU A 180 3.78 11.29 -15.09
C LEU A 180 2.87 11.66 -16.27
N ALA A 181 1.67 12.17 -16.01
CA ALA A 181 0.74 12.62 -17.05
C ALA A 181 1.36 13.76 -17.88
N ALA A 182 1.96 14.76 -17.23
CA ALA A 182 2.62 15.87 -17.91
C ALA A 182 3.84 15.42 -18.75
N LEU A 183 4.65 14.49 -18.24
CA LEU A 183 5.74 13.87 -18.99
C LEU A 183 5.21 13.12 -20.22
N ALA A 184 4.20 12.27 -20.04
CA ALA A 184 3.61 11.50 -21.12
C ALA A 184 3.03 12.40 -22.21
N ARG A 185 2.35 13.50 -21.82
CA ARG A 185 1.86 14.51 -22.76
C ARG A 185 3.00 15.19 -23.51
N ALA A 186 4.08 15.55 -22.82
CA ALA A 186 5.26 16.13 -23.46
C ALA A 186 5.91 15.18 -24.49
N VAL A 187 5.89 13.87 -24.21
CA VAL A 187 6.37 12.86 -25.16
C VAL A 187 5.43 12.72 -26.35
N ASP A 188 4.12 12.67 -26.13
CA ASP A 188 3.12 12.58 -27.20
C ASP A 188 3.16 13.80 -28.14
N GLU A 189 3.40 14.99 -27.59
CA GLU A 189 3.58 16.24 -28.34
C GLU A 189 4.95 16.32 -29.06
N GLY A 190 5.84 15.35 -28.86
CA GLY A 190 7.18 15.31 -29.45
C GLY A 190 8.14 16.36 -28.88
N ARG A 191 7.84 16.93 -27.70
CA ARG A 191 8.72 17.87 -27.00
C ARG A 191 9.83 17.17 -26.22
N LEU A 192 9.59 15.95 -25.77
CA LEU A 192 10.51 15.07 -25.07
C LEU A 192 10.40 13.66 -25.66
N ALA A 193 11.34 12.79 -25.33
CA ALA A 193 11.29 11.36 -25.62
C ALA A 193 11.60 10.54 -24.36
N TRP A 194 11.02 9.34 -24.27
CA TRP A 194 11.27 8.44 -23.14
C TRP A 194 12.75 8.06 -22.98
N ASP A 195 13.50 8.01 -24.08
CA ASP A 195 14.93 7.69 -24.13
C ASP A 195 15.84 8.93 -24.03
N ASP A 196 15.28 10.13 -23.83
CA ASP A 196 16.08 11.32 -23.53
C ASP A 196 16.91 11.07 -22.27
N VAL A 197 18.22 11.30 -22.39
CA VAL A 197 19.18 11.12 -21.29
C VAL A 197 19.40 12.46 -20.60
N VAL A 198 19.07 12.50 -19.31
CA VAL A 198 19.29 13.63 -18.43
C VAL A 198 20.36 13.32 -17.39
N SER A 199 21.05 14.37 -16.95
CA SER A 199 22.11 14.27 -15.95
C SER A 199 21.53 14.40 -14.55
N LEU A 200 21.88 13.48 -13.65
CA LEU A 200 21.56 13.59 -12.23
C LEU A 200 22.42 14.69 -11.58
N ASP A 201 21.88 15.91 -11.48
CA ASP A 201 22.61 17.12 -11.07
C ASP A 201 22.18 17.71 -9.72
N ALA A 202 21.01 17.32 -9.23
CA ALA A 202 20.49 17.72 -7.93
C ALA A 202 19.70 16.57 -7.30
N LYS A 203 19.76 16.50 -5.97
CA LYS A 203 19.24 15.39 -5.17
C LYS A 203 18.17 15.87 -4.20
N SER A 204 17.25 14.95 -3.90
CA SER A 204 16.21 15.11 -2.89
C SER A 204 16.42 14.08 -1.77
N PHE A 205 15.59 14.14 -0.73
CA PHE A 205 15.63 13.16 0.36
C PHE A 205 14.84 11.90 0.03
N PRO A 206 15.07 10.78 0.74
CA PRO A 206 14.27 9.57 0.60
C PRO A 206 12.76 9.83 0.69
N SER A 207 11.90 8.96 0.14
CA SER A 207 12.16 7.67 -0.49
C SER A 207 12.88 7.74 -1.85
N GLY A 208 13.54 6.64 -2.22
CA GLY A 208 14.27 6.51 -3.48
C GLY A 208 15.65 5.90 -3.32
N VAL A 209 16.36 5.76 -4.44
CA VAL A 209 17.75 5.32 -4.53
C VAL A 209 18.65 6.30 -5.29
N LEU A 210 18.11 7.15 -6.17
CA LEU A 210 18.93 8.04 -7.01
C LEU A 210 19.73 9.07 -6.21
N GLN A 211 19.29 9.44 -4.99
CA GLN A 211 20.08 10.31 -4.11
C GLN A 211 21.45 9.72 -3.74
N THR A 212 21.61 8.40 -3.83
CA THR A 212 22.87 7.69 -3.53
C THR A 212 23.77 7.51 -4.77
N TRP A 213 23.27 7.83 -5.96
CA TRP A 213 24.03 7.68 -7.19
C TRP A 213 25.08 8.79 -7.34
N PRO A 214 26.15 8.57 -8.11
CA PRO A 214 27.13 9.61 -8.39
C PRO A 214 26.51 10.83 -9.09
N ASP A 215 26.99 12.02 -8.76
CA ASP A 215 26.59 13.24 -9.46
C ASP A 215 27.00 13.15 -10.94
N GLY A 216 26.15 13.65 -11.82
CA GLY A 216 26.34 13.58 -13.27
C GLY A 216 25.99 12.23 -13.90
N ALA A 217 25.48 11.25 -13.13
CA ALA A 217 25.07 9.97 -13.69
C ALA A 217 24.00 10.16 -14.79
N PRO A 218 24.15 9.54 -15.97
CA PRO A 218 23.17 9.62 -17.04
C PRO A 218 21.96 8.72 -16.71
N VAL A 219 20.76 9.28 -16.79
CA VAL A 219 19.50 8.57 -16.54
C VAL A 219 18.53 8.89 -17.67
N THR A 220 17.88 7.88 -18.25
CA THR A 220 16.81 8.13 -19.22
C THR A 220 15.55 8.65 -18.52
N LEU A 221 14.73 9.45 -19.20
CA LEU A 221 13.43 9.87 -18.66
C LEU A 221 12.53 8.68 -18.31
N GLN A 222 12.58 7.59 -19.09
CA GLN A 222 11.86 6.35 -18.75
C GLN A 222 12.36 5.72 -17.45
N THR A 223 13.68 5.64 -17.24
CA THR A 223 14.25 5.12 -15.98
C THR A 223 13.85 6.00 -14.80
N ALA A 224 13.97 7.32 -14.93
CA ALA A 224 13.60 8.26 -13.89
C ALA A 224 12.09 8.17 -13.55
N ALA A 225 11.22 8.15 -14.56
CA ALA A 225 9.78 8.00 -14.37
C ALA A 225 9.39 6.64 -13.76
N THR A 226 10.09 5.56 -14.14
CA THR A 226 9.88 4.23 -13.56
C THR A 226 10.21 4.23 -12.06
N LEU A 227 11.35 4.81 -11.66
CA LEU A 227 11.74 4.90 -10.24
C LEU A 227 10.84 5.87 -9.45
N MET A 228 10.45 7.00 -10.06
CA MET A 228 9.51 7.97 -9.51
C MET A 228 8.18 7.31 -9.11
N ILE A 229 7.68 6.37 -9.92
CA ILE A 229 6.38 5.72 -9.68
C ILE A 229 6.52 4.46 -8.81
N SER A 230 7.36 3.51 -9.22
CA SER A 230 7.41 2.16 -8.62
C SER A 230 7.96 2.11 -7.20
N ILE A 231 8.95 2.95 -6.88
CA ILE A 231 9.58 3.02 -5.55
C ILE A 231 9.45 4.41 -4.93
N SER A 232 8.66 5.29 -5.55
CA SER A 232 8.45 6.66 -5.08
C SER A 232 9.74 7.47 -4.95
N ASP A 233 10.69 7.32 -5.88
CA ASP A 233 11.98 8.01 -5.80
C ASP A 233 11.83 9.53 -5.95
N ASN A 234 12.11 10.28 -4.88
CA ASN A 234 11.97 11.74 -4.83
C ASN A 234 13.04 12.46 -5.66
N THR A 235 14.25 11.92 -5.75
CA THR A 235 15.30 12.48 -6.60
C THR A 235 14.94 12.31 -8.08
N ALA A 236 14.43 11.13 -8.45
CA ALA A 236 13.90 10.88 -9.80
C ALA A 236 12.70 11.78 -10.10
N THR A 237 11.83 12.00 -9.11
CA THR A 237 10.68 12.91 -9.23
C THR A 237 11.14 14.32 -9.57
N ASP A 238 12.02 14.89 -8.76
CA ASP A 238 12.51 16.25 -8.95
C ASP A 238 13.28 16.40 -10.28
N LEU A 239 14.02 15.37 -10.70
CA LEU A 239 14.70 15.31 -12.00
C LEU A 239 13.69 15.36 -13.18
N VAL A 240 12.63 14.56 -13.12
CA VAL A 240 11.56 14.58 -14.14
C VAL A 240 10.86 15.94 -14.12
N MET A 241 10.54 16.49 -12.95
CA MET A 241 9.88 17.79 -12.83
C MET A 241 10.71 18.93 -13.43
N ARG A 242 12.03 18.96 -13.18
CA ARG A 242 12.93 19.95 -13.80
C ARG A 242 12.98 19.82 -15.33
N THR A 243 12.91 18.59 -15.85
CA THR A 243 12.97 18.35 -17.29
C THR A 243 11.65 18.71 -17.99
N VAL A 244 10.52 18.36 -17.39
CA VAL A 244 9.18 18.67 -17.92
C VAL A 244 8.84 20.16 -17.78
N GLY A 245 9.29 20.78 -16.70
CA GLY A 245 8.98 22.16 -16.33
C GLY A 245 7.73 22.26 -15.46
N ARG A 246 7.78 23.11 -14.42
CA ARG A 246 6.68 23.29 -13.46
C ARG A 246 5.42 23.76 -14.16
N GLU A 247 5.54 24.72 -15.06
CA GLU A 247 4.41 25.31 -15.79
C GLU A 247 3.65 24.26 -16.61
N ALA A 248 4.35 23.27 -17.18
CA ALA A 248 3.72 22.18 -17.91
C ALA A 248 2.94 21.24 -16.98
N ILE A 249 3.47 20.95 -15.78
CA ILE A 249 2.78 20.15 -14.76
C ILE A 249 1.55 20.90 -14.22
N GLU A 250 1.67 22.20 -13.97
CA GLU A 250 0.54 23.02 -13.56
C GLU A 250 -0.51 23.18 -14.68
N ALA A 251 -0.10 23.16 -15.95
CA ALA A 251 -1.02 23.13 -17.08
C ALA A 251 -1.77 21.79 -17.16
N GLU A 252 -1.08 20.67 -16.90
CA GLU A 252 -1.70 19.35 -16.77
C GLU A 252 -2.76 19.35 -15.66
N LEU A 253 -2.41 19.86 -14.48
CA LEU A 253 -3.32 19.97 -13.34
C LEU A 253 -4.58 20.78 -13.69
N ARG A 254 -4.44 21.85 -14.48
CA ARG A 254 -5.60 22.63 -14.95
C ARG A 254 -6.42 21.87 -16.00
N ALA A 255 -5.76 21.12 -16.89
CA ALA A 255 -6.41 20.35 -17.94
C ALA A 255 -7.30 19.22 -17.38
N THR A 256 -6.93 18.63 -16.24
CA THR A 256 -7.78 17.64 -15.56
C THR A 256 -9.06 18.24 -14.97
N GLY A 257 -9.21 19.57 -14.95
CA GLY A 257 -10.34 20.25 -14.32
C GLY A 257 -10.23 20.34 -12.80
N HIS A 258 -9.02 20.25 -12.25
CA HIS A 258 -8.77 20.24 -10.81
C HIS A 258 -9.43 21.44 -10.09
N ALA A 259 -10.28 21.17 -9.10
CA ALA A 259 -11.20 22.16 -8.56
C ALA A 259 -10.53 23.21 -7.65
N ASN A 260 -9.52 22.81 -6.87
CA ASN A 260 -8.90 23.68 -5.85
C ASN A 260 -7.41 23.94 -6.11
N LEU A 261 -7.10 24.57 -7.25
CA LEU A 261 -5.73 24.86 -7.67
C LEU A 261 -4.95 25.70 -6.65
N ALA A 262 -5.59 26.68 -5.99
CA ALA A 262 -4.93 27.57 -5.04
C ALA A 262 -4.35 26.84 -3.81
N LYS A 263 -4.88 25.64 -3.49
CA LYS A 263 -4.36 24.83 -2.38
C LYS A 263 -3.04 24.12 -2.74
N THR A 264 -2.81 23.84 -4.03
CA THR A 264 -1.66 23.07 -4.51
C THR A 264 -0.63 23.93 -5.26
N LEU A 265 -1.02 25.08 -5.79
CA LEU A 265 -0.12 25.95 -6.56
C LEU A 265 0.68 26.92 -5.66
N PRO A 266 1.95 27.20 -5.99
CA PRO A 266 2.76 26.61 -7.08
C PRO A 266 3.08 25.13 -6.83
N PHE A 267 3.14 24.32 -7.91
CA PHE A 267 3.30 22.86 -7.78
C PHE A 267 4.70 22.50 -7.28
N LEU A 268 4.86 22.29 -5.98
CA LEU A 268 6.15 22.08 -5.29
C LEU A 268 6.91 20.86 -5.82
N THR A 269 8.23 20.97 -5.90
CA THR A 269 9.12 19.78 -5.95
C THR A 269 9.20 19.13 -4.58
N THR A 270 9.68 17.89 -4.48
CA THR A 270 9.84 17.25 -3.16
C THR A 270 10.90 17.97 -2.34
N ARG A 271 12.01 18.41 -2.97
CA ARG A 271 13.06 19.17 -2.27
C ARG A 271 12.53 20.49 -1.69
N GLU A 272 11.73 21.23 -2.44
CA GLU A 272 11.13 22.48 -1.97
C GLU A 272 10.20 22.25 -0.77
N LEU A 273 9.33 21.23 -0.85
CA LEU A 273 8.44 20.87 0.25
C LEU A 273 9.23 20.53 1.52
N PHE A 274 10.29 19.73 1.40
CA PHE A 274 11.12 19.35 2.54
C PHE A 274 11.81 20.56 3.18
N VAL A 275 12.45 21.41 2.37
CA VAL A 275 13.13 22.62 2.87
C VAL A 275 12.15 23.56 3.56
N ILE A 276 10.97 23.79 2.99
CA ILE A 276 9.97 24.70 3.56
C ILE A 276 9.44 24.18 4.91
N LYS A 277 9.08 22.90 4.98
CA LYS A 277 8.45 22.31 6.18
C LYS A 277 9.44 22.06 7.31
N SER A 278 10.71 21.78 6.99
CA SER A 278 11.78 21.62 7.98
C SER A 278 12.45 22.93 8.39
N GLY A 279 12.29 23.99 7.59
CA GLY A 279 12.86 25.31 7.85
C GLY A 279 11.91 26.27 8.60
N ASP A 280 12.38 27.49 8.80
CA ASP A 280 11.64 28.52 9.55
C ASP A 280 10.54 29.21 8.74
N ARG A 281 10.44 28.90 7.44
CA ARG A 281 9.55 29.58 6.49
C ARG A 281 8.19 28.89 6.30
N GLY A 282 7.96 27.73 6.93
CA GLY A 282 6.72 26.97 6.75
C GLY A 282 5.46 27.80 7.05
N ALA A 283 5.39 28.45 8.21
CA ALA A 283 4.24 29.28 8.57
C ALA A 283 4.04 30.48 7.63
N GLU A 284 5.14 31.09 7.17
CA GLU A 284 5.12 32.19 6.20
C GLU A 284 4.57 31.72 4.85
N TYR A 285 5.03 30.57 4.36
CA TYR A 285 4.61 29.97 3.09
C TYR A 285 3.14 29.53 3.12
N ALA A 286 2.70 28.93 4.24
CA ALA A 286 1.31 28.51 4.43
C ALA A 286 0.34 29.68 4.31
N ALA A 287 0.67 30.83 4.93
CA ALA A 287 -0.16 32.02 4.93
C ALA A 287 -0.09 32.87 3.64
N ALA A 288 0.88 32.59 2.77
CA ALA A 288 1.13 33.36 1.55
C ALA A 288 0.16 33.03 0.41
N ASP A 289 -0.13 34.03 -0.44
CA ASP A 289 -0.78 33.80 -1.73
C ASP A 289 0.18 33.17 -2.76
N GLU A 290 -0.35 32.76 -3.91
CA GLU A 290 0.47 32.08 -4.94
C GLU A 290 1.65 32.94 -5.43
N ALA A 291 1.45 34.25 -5.61
CA ALA A 291 2.50 35.14 -6.11
C ALA A 291 3.63 35.27 -5.08
N GLN A 292 3.28 35.40 -3.80
CA GLN A 292 4.22 35.41 -2.68
C GLN A 292 4.94 34.07 -2.59
N ARG A 293 4.24 32.93 -2.61
CA ARG A 293 4.84 31.59 -2.60
C ARG A 293 5.87 31.42 -3.72
N ARG A 294 5.56 31.84 -4.95
CA ARG A 294 6.51 31.81 -6.08
C ARG A 294 7.74 32.68 -5.82
N ALA A 295 7.57 33.88 -5.25
CA ALA A 295 8.68 34.73 -4.87
C ALA A 295 9.56 34.09 -3.77
N MET A 296 8.94 33.40 -2.81
CA MET A 296 9.67 32.66 -1.78
C MET A 296 10.49 31.51 -2.36
N LEU A 297 9.92 30.74 -3.30
CA LEU A 297 10.59 29.64 -4.00
C LEU A 297 11.76 30.13 -4.86
N ALA A 298 11.62 31.27 -5.52
CA ALA A 298 12.67 31.83 -6.38
C ALA A 298 13.96 32.18 -5.64
N THR A 299 13.88 32.37 -4.31
CA THR A 299 15.03 32.69 -3.44
C THR A 299 15.25 31.62 -2.37
N LEU A 300 14.62 30.45 -2.49
CA LEU A 300 14.77 29.37 -1.52
C LEU A 300 16.14 28.72 -1.70
N ASP A 301 16.94 28.65 -0.64
CA ASP A 301 18.17 27.89 -0.65
C ASP A 301 17.82 26.41 -0.42
N LEU A 302 17.97 25.61 -1.47
CA LEU A 302 17.63 24.19 -1.41
C LEU A 302 18.62 23.40 -0.56
N GLU A 303 19.77 23.95 -0.19
CA GLU A 303 20.78 23.31 0.66
C GLU A 303 20.65 23.70 2.14
N ASP A 304 19.63 24.48 2.51
CA ASP A 304 19.39 24.96 3.88
C ASP A 304 19.19 23.83 4.92
N ILE A 305 18.81 22.64 4.48
CA ILE A 305 18.62 21.48 5.35
C ILE A 305 19.46 20.29 4.90
N ASP A 306 19.97 19.55 5.88
CA ASP A 306 20.65 18.28 5.70
C ASP A 306 19.72 17.08 5.98
N GLU A 307 20.25 15.87 5.82
CA GLU A 307 19.50 14.63 6.05
C GLU A 307 19.06 14.49 7.51
N ALA A 308 19.86 14.96 8.46
CA ALA A 308 19.52 14.89 9.88
C ALA A 308 18.27 15.73 10.19
N ARG A 309 18.21 16.96 9.65
CA ARG A 309 17.05 17.84 9.80
C ARG A 309 15.81 17.31 9.10
N PHE A 310 15.98 16.72 7.91
CA PHE A 310 14.89 16.01 7.22
C PHE A 310 14.32 14.88 8.09
N MET A 311 15.18 13.99 8.62
CA MET A 311 14.74 12.87 9.47
C MET A 311 14.07 13.35 10.77
N GLU A 312 14.60 14.41 11.38
CA GLU A 312 13.98 15.04 12.57
C GLU A 312 12.56 15.51 12.27
N THR A 313 12.30 16.05 11.08
CA THR A 313 10.97 16.58 10.73
C THR A 313 10.02 15.46 10.33
N PHE A 314 10.42 14.64 9.37
CA PHE A 314 9.55 13.71 8.66
C PHE A 314 9.49 12.29 9.24
N THR A 315 10.26 11.99 10.30
CA THR A 315 10.21 10.70 11.01
C THR A 315 10.02 10.84 12.52
N SER A 316 9.60 12.02 12.98
CA SER A 316 9.34 12.30 14.39
C SER A 316 8.07 11.64 14.94
N GLY A 317 7.21 11.10 14.07
CA GLY A 317 5.85 10.71 14.42
C GLY A 317 4.91 11.90 14.65
N THR A 318 5.31 13.12 14.26
CA THR A 318 4.47 14.32 14.36
C THR A 318 4.17 14.84 12.95
N PRO A 319 2.89 14.90 12.53
CA PRO A 319 2.50 15.56 11.28
C PRO A 319 2.90 17.03 11.27
N VAL A 320 3.45 17.53 10.15
CA VAL A 320 3.91 18.91 10.03
C VAL A 320 3.18 19.59 8.88
N LEU A 321 2.37 20.62 9.16
CA LEU A 321 1.73 21.48 8.15
C LEU A 321 0.97 20.72 7.05
N ILE A 322 0.46 19.52 7.32
CA ILE A 322 -0.14 18.63 6.30
C ILE A 322 -1.43 19.21 5.68
N GLU A 323 -2.08 20.14 6.38
CA GLU A 323 -3.32 20.78 5.90
C GLU A 323 -3.04 21.99 5.00
N ASP A 324 -1.81 22.53 5.07
CA ASP A 324 -1.41 23.81 4.48
C ASP A 324 -0.32 23.68 3.40
N ILE A 325 0.61 22.74 3.57
CA ILE A 325 1.77 22.52 2.69
C ILE A 325 1.89 21.03 2.36
N GLU A 326 1.26 20.67 1.25
CA GLU A 326 1.22 19.34 0.67
C GLU A 326 0.76 19.46 -0.79
N TRP A 327 0.69 18.34 -1.51
CA TRP A 327 -0.08 18.31 -2.76
C TRP A 327 -1.50 17.88 -2.42
N PHE A 328 -2.48 18.67 -2.86
CA PHE A 328 -3.88 18.42 -2.52
C PHE A 328 -4.68 18.00 -3.75
N ALA A 329 -5.48 16.95 -3.59
CA ALA A 329 -6.47 16.51 -4.57
C ALA A 329 -7.66 15.84 -3.89
N SER A 330 -8.87 16.09 -4.39
CA SER A 330 -10.08 15.36 -3.99
C SER A 330 -10.20 14.02 -4.71
N MET A 331 -11.17 13.19 -4.32
CA MET A 331 -11.48 11.96 -5.07
C MET A 331 -11.94 12.27 -6.49
N ALA A 332 -12.68 13.38 -6.67
CA ALA A 332 -13.08 13.85 -7.99
C ALA A 332 -11.88 14.26 -8.85
N ASP A 333 -10.90 14.97 -8.27
CA ASP A 333 -9.67 15.39 -8.98
C ASP A 333 -8.82 14.17 -9.37
N GLN A 334 -8.65 13.20 -8.45
CA GLN A 334 -7.93 11.95 -8.71
C GLN A 334 -8.61 11.14 -9.82
N ARG A 335 -9.95 11.05 -9.83
CA ARG A 335 -10.70 10.38 -10.91
C ARG A 335 -10.47 11.06 -12.26
N ALA A 336 -10.43 12.39 -12.29
CA ALA A 336 -10.17 13.13 -13.51
C ALA A 336 -8.74 12.87 -14.03
N LEU A 337 -7.74 12.84 -13.15
CA LEU A 337 -6.37 12.46 -13.51
C LEU A 337 -6.30 11.02 -14.04
N MET A 338 -6.99 10.07 -13.40
CA MET A 338 -7.04 8.68 -13.88
C MET A 338 -7.67 8.57 -15.27
N ARG A 339 -8.66 9.42 -15.59
CA ARG A 339 -9.23 9.51 -16.95
C ARG A 339 -8.19 9.99 -17.97
N GLU A 340 -7.41 11.03 -17.65
CA GLU A 340 -6.34 11.49 -18.54
C GLU A 340 -5.30 10.38 -18.77
N LEU A 341 -4.83 9.71 -17.71
CA LEU A 341 -3.87 8.60 -17.80
C LEU A 341 -4.40 7.40 -18.61
N ALA A 342 -5.69 7.08 -18.46
CA ALA A 342 -6.35 6.05 -19.26
C ALA A 342 -6.45 6.43 -20.74
N ALA A 343 -6.65 7.73 -21.03
CA ALA A 343 -6.82 8.25 -22.39
C ALA A 343 -5.50 8.52 -23.14
N LEU A 344 -4.34 8.45 -22.46
CA LEU A 344 -3.04 8.65 -23.10
C LEU A 344 -2.85 7.72 -24.33
N PRO A 345 -2.42 8.25 -25.49
CA PRO A 345 -2.21 7.46 -26.70
C PRO A 345 -1.15 6.37 -26.53
N GLY A 346 0.00 6.73 -25.94
CA GLY A 346 1.06 5.80 -25.57
C GLY A 346 0.71 4.99 -24.32
N ASP A 347 1.24 3.78 -24.23
CA ASP A 347 1.03 2.90 -23.08
C ASP A 347 2.18 2.92 -22.06
N THR A 348 3.32 3.53 -22.39
CA THR A 348 4.51 3.57 -21.52
C THR A 348 4.21 4.09 -20.11
N ALA A 349 3.43 5.17 -19.98
CA ALA A 349 3.03 5.69 -18.67
C ALA A 349 2.22 4.66 -17.86
N ARG A 350 1.31 3.93 -18.52
CA ARG A 350 0.52 2.86 -17.90
C ARG A 350 1.41 1.66 -17.52
N GLN A 351 2.34 1.27 -18.39
CA GLN A 351 3.32 0.23 -18.06
C GLN A 351 4.17 0.61 -16.84
N ILE A 352 4.58 1.87 -16.71
CA ILE A 352 5.30 2.39 -15.54
C ILE A 352 4.46 2.25 -14.26
N MET A 353 3.18 2.59 -14.29
CA MET A 353 2.27 2.42 -13.14
C MET A 353 2.08 0.95 -12.75
N ALA A 354 2.18 0.02 -13.70
CA ALA A 354 2.00 -1.42 -13.47
C ALA A 354 3.24 -2.12 -12.90
N VAL A 355 4.39 -1.44 -12.80
CA VAL A 355 5.64 -2.05 -12.26
C VAL A 355 5.50 -2.44 -10.79
N ASN A 356 4.75 -1.67 -10.01
CA ASN A 356 4.42 -1.99 -8.63
C ASN A 356 2.95 -1.66 -8.41
N THR A 357 2.12 -2.69 -8.24
CA THR A 357 0.67 -2.57 -8.10
C THR A 357 0.22 -2.32 -6.66
N GLY A 358 1.10 -2.48 -5.67
CA GLY A 358 0.72 -2.45 -4.24
C GLY A 358 -0.26 -3.54 -3.82
N LEU A 359 -0.54 -4.51 -4.69
CA LEU A 359 -1.53 -5.57 -4.56
C LEU A 359 -0.87 -6.92 -4.90
N ASP A 360 -1.44 -8.01 -4.39
CA ASP A 360 -0.96 -9.35 -4.71
C ASP A 360 -1.66 -9.96 -5.95
N ASP A 361 -1.17 -11.11 -6.41
CA ASP A 361 -1.74 -11.79 -7.59
C ASP A 361 -3.23 -12.12 -7.42
N SER A 362 -3.70 -12.35 -6.19
CA SER A 362 -5.10 -12.67 -5.95
C SER A 362 -6.01 -11.44 -6.04
N ASP A 363 -5.54 -10.29 -5.57
CA ASP A 363 -6.25 -9.01 -5.69
C ASP A 363 -6.36 -8.54 -7.16
N THR A 364 -5.39 -8.92 -8.00
CA THR A 364 -5.28 -8.45 -9.38
C THR A 364 -5.85 -9.42 -10.41
N ALA A 365 -6.19 -10.65 -10.02
CA ALA A 365 -6.60 -11.73 -10.92
C ALA A 365 -7.83 -11.41 -11.80
N ALA A 366 -8.73 -10.54 -11.34
CA ALA A 366 -9.93 -10.14 -12.08
C ALA A 366 -9.72 -8.97 -13.06
N TRP A 367 -8.51 -8.41 -13.13
CA TRP A 367 -8.21 -7.19 -13.87
C TRP A 367 -7.17 -7.43 -14.98
N ASP A 368 -7.50 -6.99 -16.20
CA ASP A 368 -6.60 -7.01 -17.36
C ASP A 368 -5.43 -6.02 -17.22
N TYR A 369 -5.59 -5.01 -16.38
CA TYR A 369 -4.56 -4.04 -16.07
C TYR A 369 -4.74 -3.50 -14.66
N VAL A 370 -3.62 -3.35 -13.95
CA VAL A 370 -3.55 -2.71 -12.64
C VAL A 370 -2.34 -1.79 -12.62
N GLY A 371 -2.57 -0.49 -12.43
CA GLY A 371 -1.53 0.50 -12.20
C GLY A 371 -1.77 1.21 -10.87
N PHE A 372 -0.71 1.53 -10.15
CA PHE A 372 -0.81 2.03 -8.77
C PHE A 372 0.14 3.19 -8.50
N LYS A 373 -0.30 4.09 -7.62
CA LYS A 373 0.59 4.95 -6.86
C LYS A 373 -0.01 5.24 -5.49
N GLY A 374 0.80 5.04 -4.45
CA GLY A 374 0.53 5.53 -3.10
C GLY A 374 1.36 6.77 -2.76
N GLY A 375 0.94 7.50 -1.74
CA GLY A 375 1.64 8.64 -1.18
C GLY A 375 1.45 8.72 0.32
N SER A 376 2.53 9.03 1.02
CA SER A 376 2.54 9.08 2.48
C SER A 376 3.47 10.16 3.02
N GLU A 377 3.08 10.72 4.16
CA GLU A 377 3.86 11.51 5.11
C GLU A 377 3.29 11.17 6.51
N GLU A 378 3.97 11.52 7.60
CA GLU A 378 3.36 11.52 8.93
C GLU A 378 1.99 12.22 8.92
N GLY A 379 0.93 11.48 9.21
CA GLY A 379 -0.45 11.97 9.19
C GLY A 379 -1.09 12.05 7.80
N VAL A 380 -0.42 11.61 6.73
CA VAL A 380 -0.95 11.62 5.36
C VAL A 380 -0.82 10.22 4.75
N LEU A 381 -1.92 9.69 4.22
CA LEU A 381 -1.89 8.49 3.41
C LEU A 381 -2.92 8.57 2.29
N ASN A 382 -2.47 8.31 1.07
CA ASN A 382 -3.31 8.15 -0.11
C ASN A 382 -2.85 6.91 -0.88
N MET A 383 -3.81 6.16 -1.41
CA MET A 383 -3.53 5.06 -2.33
C MET A 383 -4.53 5.11 -3.48
N SER A 384 -4.00 5.07 -4.71
CA SER A 384 -4.79 5.22 -5.91
C SER A 384 -4.40 4.18 -6.97
N TRP A 385 -5.40 3.54 -7.54
CA TRP A 385 -5.27 2.53 -8.59
C TRP A 385 -6.06 2.93 -9.83
N LEU A 386 -5.44 2.76 -10.99
CA LEU A 386 -6.10 2.72 -12.29
C LEU A 386 -6.24 1.24 -12.69
N LEU A 387 -7.46 0.82 -12.99
CA LEU A 387 -7.78 -0.58 -13.25
C LEU A 387 -8.49 -0.71 -14.60
N ARG A 388 -8.31 -1.83 -15.30
CA ARG A 388 -9.09 -2.17 -16.50
C ARG A 388 -9.60 -3.59 -16.39
N ASP A 389 -10.90 -3.77 -16.64
CA ASP A 389 -11.50 -5.10 -16.69
C ASP A 389 -11.28 -5.79 -18.06
N ASP A 390 -11.74 -7.04 -18.17
CA ASP A 390 -11.68 -7.87 -19.39
C ASP A 390 -12.51 -7.32 -20.56
N ALA A 391 -13.51 -6.49 -20.26
CA ALA A 391 -14.31 -5.76 -21.24
C ALA A 391 -13.64 -4.46 -21.71
N GLY A 392 -12.45 -4.13 -21.19
CA GLY A 392 -11.71 -2.92 -21.53
C GLY A 392 -12.23 -1.63 -20.88
N ARG A 393 -13.14 -1.73 -19.91
CA ARG A 393 -13.67 -0.59 -19.15
C ARG A 393 -12.66 -0.17 -18.08
N TRP A 394 -12.46 1.13 -17.94
CA TRP A 394 -11.54 1.71 -16.97
C TRP A 394 -12.24 2.04 -15.65
N TYR A 395 -11.56 1.75 -14.55
CA TYR A 395 -12.00 1.98 -13.18
C TYR A 395 -10.93 2.73 -12.40
N MET A 396 -11.35 3.40 -11.33
CA MET A 396 -10.44 3.88 -10.29
C MET A 396 -10.86 3.29 -8.95
N LEU A 397 -9.87 2.92 -8.15
CA LEU A 397 -9.99 2.84 -6.69
C LEU A 397 -9.08 3.91 -6.09
N ALA A 398 -9.60 4.76 -5.23
CA ALA A 398 -8.80 5.71 -4.46
C ALA A 398 -9.28 5.74 -3.01
N ILE A 399 -8.35 5.81 -2.07
CA ILE A 399 -8.62 5.93 -0.64
C ILE A 399 -7.63 6.91 -0.01
N SER A 400 -8.09 7.74 0.92
CA SER A 400 -7.27 8.73 1.60
C SER A 400 -7.61 8.81 3.08
N GLN A 401 -6.59 9.03 3.89
CA GLN A 401 -6.68 9.35 5.30
C GLN A 401 -5.69 10.46 5.63
N ASN A 402 -6.15 11.56 6.22
CA ASN A 402 -5.27 12.59 6.78
C ASN A 402 -5.61 12.85 8.25
N ASP A 403 -4.62 12.83 9.13
CA ASP A 403 -4.73 13.14 10.54
C ASP A 403 -3.64 14.14 10.95
N PRO A 404 -3.97 15.41 11.22
CA PRO A 404 -2.98 16.41 11.63
C PRO A 404 -2.47 16.21 13.06
N ALA A 405 -3.09 15.33 13.85
CA ALA A 405 -2.72 15.08 15.24
C ALA A 405 -1.84 13.83 15.43
N ALA A 406 -1.83 12.89 14.49
CA ALA A 406 -1.14 11.62 14.65
C ALA A 406 -0.71 10.98 13.31
N PRO A 407 0.30 10.10 13.33
CA PRO A 407 0.63 9.23 12.20
C PRO A 407 -0.55 8.34 11.80
N VAL A 408 -0.65 8.02 10.50
CA VAL A 408 -1.67 7.12 9.94
C VAL A 408 -1.03 5.81 9.47
N GLY A 409 -1.75 4.69 9.64
CA GLY A 409 -1.22 3.34 9.42
C GLY A 409 -1.51 2.77 8.03
N THR A 410 -0.47 2.34 7.31
CA THR A 410 -0.59 1.79 5.94
C THR A 410 -1.41 0.51 5.86
N THR A 411 -1.17 -0.46 6.76
CA THR A 411 -1.78 -1.79 6.68
C THR A 411 -3.30 -1.74 6.74
N GLY A 412 -3.86 -1.00 7.70
CA GLY A 412 -5.32 -0.91 7.87
C GLY A 412 -6.00 -0.28 6.66
N LEU A 413 -5.43 0.81 6.14
CA LEU A 413 -6.00 1.47 4.96
C LEU A 413 -5.87 0.59 3.70
N LEU A 414 -4.78 -0.17 3.55
CA LEU A 414 -4.61 -1.10 2.43
C LEU A 414 -5.63 -2.24 2.49
N LEU A 415 -5.90 -2.77 3.69
CA LEU A 415 -6.93 -3.81 3.86
C LEU A 415 -8.33 -3.28 3.51
N LEU A 416 -8.65 -2.04 3.89
CA LEU A 416 -9.89 -1.38 3.46
C LEU A 416 -9.94 -1.23 1.95
N ALA A 417 -8.85 -0.81 1.30
CA ALA A 417 -8.77 -0.72 -0.15
C ALA A 417 -9.03 -2.07 -0.83
N LYS A 418 -8.43 -3.16 -0.34
CA LYS A 418 -8.66 -4.51 -0.89
C LYS A 418 -10.10 -4.99 -0.68
N ARG A 419 -10.71 -4.70 0.47
CA ARG A 419 -12.15 -5.00 0.72
C ARG A 419 -13.08 -4.21 -0.19
N ILE A 420 -12.74 -2.96 -0.49
CA ILE A 420 -13.48 -2.16 -1.48
C ILE A 420 -13.31 -2.75 -2.88
N LEU A 421 -12.08 -3.14 -3.24
CA LEU A 421 -11.78 -3.73 -4.55
C LEU A 421 -12.59 -5.02 -4.79
N SER A 422 -12.80 -5.85 -3.75
CA SER A 422 -13.62 -7.06 -3.85
C SER A 422 -15.12 -6.81 -4.06
N LEU A 423 -15.59 -5.55 -4.03
CA LEU A 423 -16.98 -5.22 -4.37
C LEU A 423 -17.23 -5.21 -5.89
N ALA A 424 -16.20 -5.40 -6.72
CA ALA A 424 -16.37 -5.53 -8.17
C ALA A 424 -17.02 -6.86 -8.60
N ASP A 425 -17.09 -7.85 -7.70
CA ASP A 425 -17.60 -9.20 -7.94
C ASP A 425 -19.12 -9.29 -8.12
#